data_AF-A0A2K3MKU6-F1
#
_entry.id   AF-A0A2K3MKU6-F1
#
_cell.length_a   1.000
_cell.length_b   1.000
_cell.length_c   1.000
_cell.angle_alpha   90.00
_cell.angle_beta   90.00
_cell.angle_gamma   90.00
#
_symmetry.space_group_name_H-M   'P 1'
#
loop_
_entity.id
_entity.type
_entity.pdbx_description
1 polymer ?
#
loop_
_entity_poly.entity_id
_entity_poly.type
_entity_poly.pdbx_seq_one_letter_code
_entity_poly.pdbx_strand_id
1 'polypeptide(L)'
;MHQGSDDVVLGEALGLNDAMDMAEKLGITSVIFQSDFQITVNAVKKKKSYVRKNWGVIANRCIRFILSNPNLQIASANREKNRVAHTLALWAEMEPNMDWHNSYPSCISYHIQNDMDLL
;
A
#
# COMPACT_ATOMS: atom_id res chain seq x y z
N MET A 1 -13.48 8.44 -10.68
CA MET A 1 -12.88 9.72 -11.11
C MET A 1 -12.26 10.39 -9.88
N HIS A 2 -10.94 10.29 -9.68
CA HIS A 2 -10.23 11.03 -8.62
C HIS A 2 -10.20 12.51 -9.00
N GLN A 3 -10.82 13.37 -8.19
CA GLN A 3 -11.03 14.79 -8.54
C GLN A 3 -9.87 15.69 -8.08
N GLY A 4 -8.84 15.15 -7.42
CA GLY A 4 -7.63 15.90 -7.09
C GLY A 4 -6.42 15.04 -6.73
N SER A 5 -5.24 15.65 -6.71
CA SER A 5 -3.99 15.02 -6.28
C SER A 5 -4.04 14.49 -4.85
N ASP A 6 -4.87 15.11 -3.98
CA ASP A 6 -5.08 14.65 -2.61
C ASP A 6 -5.86 13.32 -2.54
N ASP A 7 -6.75 13.02 -3.50
CA ASP A 7 -7.50 11.75 -3.54
C ASP A 7 -6.59 10.59 -3.93
N VAL A 8 -5.68 10.82 -4.89
CA VAL A 8 -4.65 9.85 -5.28
C VAL A 8 -3.76 9.53 -4.07
N VAL A 9 -3.30 10.56 -3.35
CA VAL A 9 -2.48 10.36 -2.14
C VAL A 9 -3.25 9.59 -1.06
N LEU A 10 -4.55 9.86 -0.91
CA LEU A 10 -5.40 9.18 0.05
C LEU A 10 -5.54 7.69 -0.28
N GLY A 11 -5.81 7.34 -1.55
CA GLY A 11 -5.89 5.95 -1.99
C GLY A 11 -4.59 5.18 -1.74
N GLU A 12 -3.45 5.79 -2.05
CA GLU A 12 -2.12 5.21 -1.78
C GLU A 12 -1.84 5.03 -0.29
N ALA A 13 -2.21 6.02 0.55
CA ALA A 13 -2.07 5.92 1.99
C ALA A 13 -2.98 4.82 2.59
N LEU A 14 -4.20 4.68 2.08
CA LEU A 14 -5.13 3.62 2.47
C LEU A 14 -4.60 2.23 2.07
N GLY A 15 -4.12 2.06 0.85
CA GLY A 15 -3.55 0.78 0.40
C GLY A 15 -2.36 0.34 1.25
N LEU A 16 -1.45 1.26 1.61
CA LEU A 16 -0.35 0.97 2.53
C LEU A 16 -0.85 0.57 3.93
N ASN A 17 -1.85 1.30 4.43
CA ASN A 17 -2.44 1.06 5.73
C ASN A 17 -3.11 -0.32 5.82
N ASP A 18 -3.83 -0.72 4.78
CA ASP A 18 -4.48 -2.03 4.70
C ASP A 18 -3.45 -3.17 4.64
N ALA A 19 -2.33 -2.96 3.93
CA ALA A 19 -1.22 -3.92 3.94
C ALA A 19 -0.60 -4.09 5.34
N MET A 20 -0.47 -3.01 6.11
CA MET A 20 0.01 -3.07 7.49
C MET A 20 -0.98 -3.81 8.40
N ASP A 21 -2.28 -3.55 8.25
CA ASP A 21 -3.33 -4.26 9.00
C ASP A 21 -3.36 -5.75 8.67
N MET A 22 -3.11 -6.11 7.41
CA MET A 22 -2.97 -7.50 7.00
C MET A 22 -1.75 -8.15 7.66
N ALA A 23 -0.58 -7.49 7.65
CA ALA A 23 0.62 -8.02 8.30
C ALA A 23 0.41 -8.22 9.81
N GLU A 24 -0.25 -7.27 10.48
CA GLU A 24 -0.60 -7.38 11.91
C GLU A 24 -1.55 -8.55 12.17
N LYS A 25 -2.64 -8.66 11.39
CA LYS A 25 -3.62 -9.77 11.51
C LYS A 25 -2.99 -11.14 11.28
N LEU A 26 -2.03 -11.23 10.36
CA LEU A 26 -1.30 -12.47 10.05
C LEU A 26 -0.14 -12.74 11.01
N GLY A 27 0.15 -11.83 11.96
CA GLY A 27 1.26 -11.96 12.91
C GLY A 27 2.64 -11.90 12.26
N ILE A 28 2.76 -11.26 11.08
CA ILE A 28 4.02 -11.16 10.36
C ILE A 28 4.86 -10.05 10.98
N THR A 29 5.95 -10.43 11.64
CA THR A 29 6.78 -9.51 12.42
C THR A 29 7.96 -8.92 11.64
N SER A 30 8.25 -9.41 10.42
CA SER A 30 9.37 -8.95 9.60
C SER A 30 8.94 -8.83 8.14
N VAL A 31 8.68 -7.59 7.69
CA VAL A 31 8.17 -7.27 6.35
C VAL A 31 8.80 -5.98 5.84
N ILE A 32 9.10 -5.93 4.54
CA ILE A 32 9.42 -4.70 3.82
C ILE A 32 8.18 -4.30 3.00
N PHE A 33 7.48 -3.26 3.43
CA PHE A 33 6.38 -2.68 2.67
C PHE A 33 6.94 -1.84 1.53
N GLN A 34 6.55 -2.17 0.30
CA GLN A 34 7.01 -1.48 -0.90
C GLN A 34 5.87 -0.67 -1.52
N SER A 35 6.16 0.57 -1.89
CA SER A 35 5.22 1.45 -2.61
C SER A 35 5.98 2.31 -3.61
N ASP A 36 5.44 2.52 -4.80
CA ASP A 36 5.98 3.46 -5.80
C ASP A 36 5.53 4.91 -5.54
N PHE A 37 4.65 5.14 -4.55
CA PHE A 37 4.15 6.45 -4.22
C PHE A 37 5.06 7.21 -3.25
N GLN A 38 6.05 7.89 -3.85
CA GLN A 38 7.14 8.55 -3.13
C GLN A 38 6.69 9.57 -2.09
N ILE A 39 5.52 10.22 -2.25
CA ILE A 39 4.99 11.19 -1.29
C ILE A 39 4.66 10.50 0.05
N THR A 40 3.94 9.39 0.00
CA THR A 40 3.59 8.60 1.20
C THR A 40 4.83 7.95 1.81
N VAL A 41 5.70 7.33 0.99
CA VAL A 41 6.96 6.75 1.48
C VAL A 41 7.84 7.80 2.16
N ASN A 42 7.97 9.00 1.57
CA ASN A 42 8.74 10.08 2.17
C ASN A 42 8.11 10.62 3.45
N ALA A 43 6.78 10.76 3.51
CA ALA A 43 6.09 11.22 4.71
C ALA A 43 6.36 10.24 5.87
N VAL A 44 6.27 8.94 5.59
CA VAL A 44 6.51 7.89 6.57
C VAL A 44 8.00 7.80 6.97
N LYS A 45 8.92 7.72 6.00
CA LYS A 45 10.37 7.66 6.25
C LYS A 45 10.90 8.89 6.99
N LYS A 46 10.46 10.09 6.60
CA LYS A 46 10.88 11.34 7.24
C LYS A 46 10.16 11.61 8.56
N LYS A 47 9.27 10.70 8.99
CA LYS A 47 8.49 10.79 10.23
C LYS A 47 7.78 12.14 10.36
N LYS A 48 7.28 12.67 9.24
CA LYS A 48 6.58 13.97 9.23
C LYS A 48 5.18 13.77 9.79
N SER A 49 5.06 13.91 11.10
CA SER A 49 3.83 13.64 11.86
C SER A 49 2.72 14.69 11.69
N TYR A 50 2.94 15.71 10.86
CA TYR A 50 2.02 16.83 10.70
C TYR A 50 1.76 17.13 9.23
N VAL A 51 0.85 16.35 8.64
CA VAL A 51 0.26 16.65 7.34
C VAL A 51 -1.16 17.14 7.58
N ARG A 52 -1.44 18.42 7.29
CA ARG A 52 -2.79 19.01 7.39
C ARG A 52 -3.64 18.68 6.15
N LYS A 53 -3.77 17.39 5.84
CA LYS A 53 -4.55 16.86 4.72
C LYS A 53 -5.30 15.61 5.18
N ASN A 54 -6.35 15.22 4.47
CA ASN A 54 -7.21 14.08 4.83
C ASN A 54 -6.43 12.76 5.00
N TRP A 55 -5.38 12.57 4.19
CA TRP A 55 -4.48 11.41 4.26
C TRP A 55 -3.45 11.49 5.39
N GLY A 56 -3.28 12.64 6.05
CA GLY A 56 -2.28 12.85 7.09
C GLY A 56 -2.53 12.02 8.35
N VAL A 57 -3.80 11.76 8.70
CA VAL A 57 -4.17 10.89 9.81
C VAL A 57 -3.72 9.45 9.55
N ILE A 58 -3.92 8.97 8.33
CA ILE A 58 -3.53 7.62 7.90
C ILE A 58 -2.01 7.51 7.85
N ALA A 59 -1.32 8.48 7.24
CA ALA A 59 0.14 8.51 7.24
C ALA A 59 0.73 8.50 8.66
N ASN A 60 0.12 9.22 9.61
CA ASN A 60 0.51 9.21 11.01
C ASN A 60 0.33 7.84 11.67
N ARG A 61 -0.75 7.12 11.34
CA ARG A 61 -0.95 5.74 11.78
C ARG A 61 0.16 4.84 11.26
N CYS A 62 0.46 4.89 9.95
CA CYS A 62 1.54 4.09 9.34
C CYS A 62 2.91 4.40 9.97
N ILE A 63 3.21 5.68 10.24
CA ILE A 63 4.44 6.09 10.94
C ILE A 63 4.52 5.43 12.31
N ARG A 64 3.44 5.51 13.11
CA ARG A 64 3.41 4.90 14.46
C ARG A 64 3.59 3.40 14.39
N PHE A 65 2.93 2.73 13.45
CA PHE A 65 3.03 1.28 13.27
C PHE A 65 4.46 0.84 12.98
N ILE A 66 5.16 1.52 12.07
CA ILE A 66 6.58 1.20 11.79
C ILE A 66 7.47 1.53 12.99
N LEU A 67 7.23 2.64 13.70
CA LEU A 67 8.02 3.00 14.88
C LEU A 67 7.89 1.99 16.03
N SER A 68 6.69 1.41 16.20
CA SER A 68 6.42 0.39 17.21
C SER A 68 6.97 -0.99 16.85
N ASN A 69 7.34 -1.22 15.59
CA ASN A 69 7.78 -2.51 15.09
C ASN A 69 9.13 -2.38 14.34
N PRO A 70 10.28 -2.51 15.04
CA PRO A 70 11.60 -2.22 14.47
C PRO A 70 12.02 -3.16 13.33
N ASN A 71 11.37 -4.31 13.20
CA ASN A 71 11.60 -5.29 12.14
C ASN A 71 10.79 -5.00 10.87
N LEU A 72 9.93 -3.99 10.89
CA LEU A 72 9.17 -3.54 9.73
C LEU A 72 9.90 -2.40 9.04
N GLN A 73 9.93 -2.44 7.71
CA GLN A 73 10.57 -1.42 6.90
C GLN A 73 9.62 -0.94 5.81
N ILE A 74 9.84 0.29 5.35
CA ILE A 74 9.17 0.83 4.17
C ILE A 74 10.21 1.21 3.11
N ALA A 75 10.00 0.80 1.87
CA ALA A 75 10.88 1.07 0.75
C ALA A 75 10.12 1.64 -0.46
N SER A 76 10.83 2.43 -1.26
CA SER A 76 10.30 2.88 -2.55
C SER A 76 10.47 1.73 -3.55
N ALA A 77 9.42 1.36 -4.26
CA ALA A 77 9.49 0.44 -5.39
C ALA A 77 9.61 1.22 -6.72
N ASN A 78 10.25 0.58 -7.71
CA ASN A 78 10.06 1.00 -9.10
C ASN A 78 8.63 0.62 -9.52
N ARG A 79 7.97 1.49 -10.28
CA ARG A 79 6.61 1.30 -10.79
C ARG A 79 6.42 -0.03 -11.53
N GLU A 80 7.46 -0.50 -12.23
CA GLU A 80 7.43 -1.82 -12.90
C GLU A 80 7.33 -2.99 -11.91
N LYS A 81 7.95 -2.85 -10.73
CA LYS A 81 7.88 -3.83 -9.63
C LYS A 81 6.60 -3.69 -8.80
N ASN A 82 5.85 -2.60 -8.97
CA ASN A 82 4.56 -2.38 -8.31
C ASN A 82 3.36 -2.65 -9.23
N ARG A 83 3.57 -3.38 -10.34
CA ARG A 83 2.56 -3.57 -11.37
C ARG A 83 1.33 -4.35 -10.87
N VAL A 84 1.53 -5.34 -10.01
CA VAL A 84 0.43 -6.09 -9.36
C VAL A 84 -0.49 -5.13 -8.60
N ALA A 85 0.08 -4.31 -7.70
CA ALA A 85 -0.69 -3.37 -6.88
C ALA A 85 -1.39 -2.32 -7.75
N HIS A 86 -0.71 -1.81 -8.78
CA HIS A 86 -1.31 -0.86 -9.72
C HIS A 86 -2.50 -1.45 -10.48
N THR A 87 -2.36 -2.67 -11.01
CA THR A 87 -3.45 -3.36 -11.71
C THR A 87 -4.61 -3.68 -10.77
N LEU A 88 -4.31 -4.03 -9.51
CA LEU A 88 -5.35 -4.27 -8.51
C LEU A 88 -6.12 -2.99 -8.15
N ALA A 89 -5.43 -1.85 -8.01
CA ALA A 89 -6.09 -0.57 -7.78
C ALA A 89 -7.03 -0.18 -8.93
N LEU A 90 -6.62 -0.38 -10.18
CA LEU A 90 -7.47 -0.17 -11.35
C LEU A 90 -8.68 -1.11 -11.37
N TRP A 91 -8.49 -2.37 -10.97
CA TRP A 91 -9.60 -3.32 -10.88
C TRP A 91 -10.61 -2.89 -9.82
N ALA A 92 -10.16 -2.42 -8.65
CA ALA A 92 -11.04 -1.96 -7.58
C ALA A 92 -11.91 -0.75 -7.99
N GLU A 93 -11.45 0.10 -8.90
CA GLU A 93 -12.29 1.19 -9.45
C GLU A 93 -13.43 0.69 -10.36
N MET A 94 -13.25 -0.48 -10.96
CA MET A 94 -14.22 -1.09 -11.89
C MET A 94 -15.12 -2.12 -11.23
N GLU A 95 -14.69 -2.71 -10.11
CA GLU A 95 -15.44 -3.73 -9.38
C GLU A 95 -16.55 -3.09 -8.54
N PRO A 96 -17.84 -3.41 -8.81
CA PRO A 96 -18.97 -2.78 -8.11
C PRO A 96 -18.97 -2.99 -6.59
N ASN A 97 -18.44 -4.13 -6.13
CA ASN A 97 -18.46 -4.52 -4.73
C ASN A 97 -17.16 -4.15 -3.99
N MET A 98 -16.10 -3.80 -4.73
CA MET A 98 -14.77 -3.46 -4.21
C MET A 98 -14.20 -4.49 -3.21
N ASP A 99 -14.66 -5.75 -3.26
CA ASP A 99 -14.31 -6.80 -2.29
C ASP A 99 -13.87 -8.08 -3.02
N TRP A 100 -12.87 -8.76 -2.47
CA TRP A 100 -12.47 -10.11 -2.87
C TRP A 100 -12.40 -10.97 -1.61
N HIS A 101 -13.08 -12.12 -1.62
CA HIS A 101 -13.09 -13.02 -0.46
C HIS A 101 -12.17 -14.24 -0.62
N ASN A 102 -12.16 -14.89 -1.78
CA ASN A 102 -11.60 -16.26 -1.89
C ASN A 102 -10.70 -16.50 -3.12
N SER A 103 -10.59 -15.56 -4.04
CA SER A 103 -9.73 -15.69 -5.23
C SER A 103 -9.33 -14.30 -5.70
N TYR A 104 -8.05 -14.12 -6.03
CA TYR A 104 -7.57 -12.86 -6.56
C TYR A 104 -8.13 -12.61 -7.97
N PRO A 105 -8.32 -11.33 -8.39
CA PRO A 105 -8.80 -10.99 -9.72
C PRO A 105 -7.91 -11.56 -10.83
N SER A 106 -8.51 -12.07 -11.90
CA SER A 106 -7.76 -12.70 -12.99
C SER A 106 -6.76 -11.75 -13.66
N CYS A 107 -6.99 -10.44 -13.59
CA CYS A 107 -6.13 -9.39 -14.13
C CYS A 107 -4.74 -9.33 -13.49
N ILE A 108 -4.57 -9.85 -12.26
CA ILE A 108 -3.26 -9.88 -11.59
C ILE A 108 -2.57 -11.25 -11.65
N SER A 109 -3.23 -12.31 -12.15
CA SER A 109 -2.69 -13.68 -12.19
C SER A 109 -1.32 -13.76 -12.83
N TYR A 110 -1.16 -13.15 -14.00
CA TYR A 110 0.09 -13.17 -14.75
C TYR A 110 1.20 -12.40 -14.02
N HIS A 111 0.85 -11.34 -13.29
CA HIS A 111 1.82 -10.55 -12.56
C HIS A 111 2.28 -11.24 -11.27
N ILE A 112 1.35 -11.87 -10.54
CA ILE A 112 1.65 -12.61 -9.31
C ILE A 112 2.49 -13.86 -9.59
N GLN A 113 2.22 -14.61 -10.67
CA GLN A 113 3.00 -15.80 -11.01
C GLN A 113 4.49 -15.48 -11.20
N ASN A 114 4.79 -14.38 -11.91
CA ASN A 114 6.16 -13.91 -12.11
C ASN A 114 6.83 -13.45 -10.80
N ASP A 115 6.07 -12.96 -9.82
CA ASP A 115 6.59 -12.55 -8.52
C ASP A 115 6.86 -13.77 -7.60
N MET A 116 6.12 -14.86 -7.77
CA MET A 116 6.30 -16.10 -7.00
C MET A 116 7.45 -16.98 -7.51
N ASP A 117 7.76 -16.93 -8.80
CA ASP A 117 8.88 -17.67 -9.41
C ASP A 117 10.27 -17.06 -9.05
N LEU A 118 10.30 -15.93 -8.33
CA LEU A 118 11.50 -15.24 -7.87
C LEU A 118 11.85 -15.48 -6.38
N LEU A 119 11.13 -16.39 -5.70
CA LEU A 119 11.45 -16.88 -4.35
C LEU A 119 12.13 -18.25 -4.40
#